data_AF-E3MTM7-F1
#
_entry.id   AF-E3MTM7-F1
#
_cell.length_a   1.000
_cell.length_b   1.000
_cell.length_c   1.000
_cell.angle_alpha   90.00
_cell.angle_beta   90.00
_cell.angle_gamma   90.00
#
_symmetry.space_group_name_H-M   'P 1'
#
loop_
_entity.id
_entity.type
_entity.pdbx_description
1 polymer ?
#
loop_
_entity_poly.entity_id
_entity_poly.type
_entity_poly.pdbx_seq_one_letter_code
_entity_poly.pdbx_strand_id
1 'polypeptide(L)'
;MMKLSNYTQLDLQWMTGSVQVPTTNSAECENFFGEFSSKTMKIPFLSITNRSNAEVQEVLELNKQGQNCFDNLCLYQRIGEENNTRIFTDTFQASPTNLTKIFKLRPRLLDYSCLADITIYSFFSEVSLCANLGEKDDCIMSTIIKLCQEEILVDFENLEVSVGPRKEVYNTPDFEFAMFRDNKKKRRFVFTMKDDKLI
;
A
#
# COMPACT_ATOMS: atom_id res chain seq x y z
N MET A 1 23.85 -20.34 -57.31
CA MET A 1 22.97 -21.29 -56.58
C MET A 1 22.60 -20.65 -55.25
N MET A 2 21.40 -20.08 -55.15
CA MET A 2 20.85 -19.53 -53.89
C MET A 2 20.35 -20.67 -53.02
N LYS A 3 20.72 -20.67 -51.73
CA LYS A 3 20.18 -21.60 -50.72
C LYS A 3 18.72 -21.23 -50.46
N LEU A 4 17.80 -22.17 -50.70
CA LEU A 4 16.43 -22.12 -50.20
C LEU A 4 16.46 -22.29 -48.68
N SER A 5 15.94 -21.31 -47.94
CA SER A 5 15.82 -21.39 -46.49
C SER A 5 14.71 -22.36 -46.09
N ASN A 6 15.01 -23.26 -45.16
CA ASN A 6 14.01 -24.10 -44.51
C ASN A 6 13.17 -23.21 -43.56
N TYR A 7 11.94 -22.90 -43.96
CA TYR A 7 10.97 -22.28 -43.06
C TYR A 7 10.56 -23.26 -41.98
N THR A 8 10.49 -22.80 -40.74
CA THR A 8 10.01 -23.61 -39.62
C THR A 8 8.50 -23.75 -39.68
N GLN A 9 7.95 -24.74 -38.98
CA GLN A 9 6.50 -24.98 -38.95
C GLN A 9 5.73 -23.78 -38.37
N LEU A 10 6.35 -22.97 -37.50
CA LEU A 10 5.80 -21.69 -37.04
C LEU A 10 5.74 -20.66 -38.17
N ASP A 11 6.78 -20.54 -38.99
CA ASP A 11 6.81 -19.55 -40.10
C ASP A 11 5.73 -19.85 -41.14
N LEU A 12 5.46 -21.13 -41.40
CA LEU A 12 4.36 -21.56 -42.26
C LEU A 12 2.99 -21.23 -41.64
N GLN A 13 2.83 -21.38 -40.32
CA GLN A 13 1.58 -21.06 -39.62
C GLN A 13 1.24 -19.56 -39.62
N TRP A 14 2.24 -18.69 -39.59
CA TRP A 14 2.07 -17.24 -39.76
C TRP A 14 1.65 -16.88 -41.19
N MET A 15 2.27 -17.52 -42.20
CA MET A 15 1.95 -17.27 -43.61
C MET A 15 0.58 -17.82 -44.02
N THR A 16 0.07 -18.86 -43.37
CA THR A 16 -1.26 -19.45 -43.64
C THR A 16 -2.39 -18.83 -42.80
N GLY A 17 -2.10 -17.84 -41.95
CA GLY A 17 -3.11 -17.18 -41.11
C GLY A 17 -3.76 -18.09 -40.06
N SER A 18 -3.13 -19.22 -39.74
CA SER A 18 -3.65 -20.25 -38.82
C SER A 18 -3.23 -20.05 -37.37
N VAL A 19 -2.46 -19.00 -37.07
CA VAL A 19 -2.23 -18.56 -35.69
C VAL A 19 -3.45 -17.76 -35.25
N GLN A 20 -4.33 -18.39 -34.47
CA GLN A 20 -5.35 -17.67 -33.71
C GLN A 20 -4.63 -16.80 -32.68
N VAL A 21 -4.39 -15.53 -33.01
CA VAL A 21 -4.04 -14.53 -32.01
C VAL A 21 -5.30 -14.34 -31.15
N PRO A 22 -5.23 -14.51 -29.81
CA PRO A 22 -6.38 -14.25 -28.95
C PRO A 22 -6.87 -12.84 -29.22
N THR A 23 -8.11 -12.70 -29.70
CA THR A 23 -8.73 -11.41 -30.00
C THR A 23 -9.24 -10.78 -28.70
N THR A 24 -8.37 -10.63 -27.71
CA THR A 24 -8.69 -9.84 -26.53
C THR A 24 -8.74 -8.39 -26.99
N ASN A 25 -9.89 -7.73 -26.85
CA ASN A 25 -10.03 -6.31 -27.20
C ASN A 25 -9.87 -5.44 -25.93
N SER A 26 -9.50 -4.17 -26.06
CA SER A 26 -9.25 -3.31 -24.90
C SER A 26 -10.48 -3.14 -24.00
N ALA A 27 -11.69 -3.18 -24.57
CA ALA A 27 -12.94 -3.05 -23.84
C ALA A 27 -13.18 -4.23 -22.86
N GLU A 28 -12.76 -5.45 -23.22
CA GLU A 28 -12.79 -6.60 -22.31
C GLU A 28 -11.83 -6.42 -21.14
N CYS A 29 -10.63 -5.88 -21.37
CA CYS A 29 -9.68 -5.59 -20.30
C CYS A 29 -10.17 -4.47 -19.37
N GLU A 30 -10.74 -3.41 -19.94
CA GLU A 30 -11.36 -2.31 -19.19
C GLU A 30 -12.52 -2.80 -18.32
N ASN A 31 -13.28 -3.81 -18.76
CA ASN A 31 -14.37 -4.38 -17.97
C ASN A 31 -13.87 -4.98 -16.65
N PHE A 32 -12.72 -5.67 -16.63
CA PHE A 32 -12.13 -6.19 -15.40
C PHE A 32 -11.80 -5.06 -14.40
N PHE A 33 -11.23 -3.95 -14.86
CA PHE A 33 -10.91 -2.81 -14.00
C PHE A 33 -12.16 -2.02 -13.58
N GLY A 34 -13.19 -1.98 -14.43
CA GLY A 34 -14.49 -1.42 -14.08
C GLY A 34 -15.15 -2.20 -12.95
N GLU A 35 -15.17 -3.53 -13.05
CA GLU A 35 -15.70 -4.40 -12.00
C GLU A 35 -14.87 -4.33 -10.72
N PHE A 36 -13.54 -4.36 -10.85
CA PHE A 36 -12.61 -4.14 -9.75
C PHE A 36 -12.90 -2.84 -9.01
N SER A 37 -13.03 -1.72 -9.74
CA SER A 37 -13.29 -0.40 -9.15
C SER A 37 -14.64 -0.37 -8.45
N SER A 38 -15.70 -0.86 -9.09
CA SER A 38 -17.05 -0.93 -8.52
C SER A 38 -17.14 -1.72 -7.20
N LYS A 39 -16.40 -2.83 -7.11
CA LYS A 39 -16.33 -3.64 -5.88
C LYS A 39 -15.47 -2.99 -4.81
N THR A 40 -14.29 -2.51 -5.15
CA THR A 40 -13.36 -1.89 -4.18
C THR A 40 -13.89 -0.59 -3.58
N MET A 41 -14.83 0.10 -4.23
CA MET A 41 -15.58 1.24 -3.68
C MET A 41 -16.55 0.86 -2.55
N LYS A 42 -16.82 -0.42 -2.32
CA LYS A 42 -17.77 -0.90 -1.31
C LYS A 42 -17.10 -1.66 -0.17
N ILE A 43 -15.93 -2.24 -0.43
CA ILE A 43 -15.21 -3.04 0.56
C ILE A 43 -14.44 -2.10 1.50
N PRO A 44 -14.64 -2.20 2.84
CA PRO A 44 -13.86 -1.43 3.80
C PRO A 44 -12.37 -1.73 3.68
N PHE A 45 -11.53 -0.69 3.78
CA PHE A 45 -10.08 -0.81 3.60
C PHE A 45 -9.46 -1.88 4.50
N LEU A 46 -9.81 -1.89 5.80
CA LEU A 46 -9.22 -2.81 6.78
C LEU A 46 -9.47 -4.30 6.44
N SER A 47 -10.51 -4.61 5.66
CA SER A 47 -10.81 -5.96 5.20
C SER A 47 -9.68 -6.55 4.34
N ILE A 48 -8.88 -5.72 3.66
CA ILE A 48 -7.83 -6.16 2.73
C ILE A 48 -6.77 -7.05 3.38
N THR A 49 -6.59 -6.93 4.70
CA THR A 49 -5.63 -7.77 5.45
C THR A 49 -6.13 -9.21 5.65
N ASN A 50 -7.43 -9.45 5.54
CA ASN A 50 -8.02 -10.77 5.63
C ASN A 50 -8.06 -11.45 4.25
N ARG A 51 -6.95 -12.12 3.87
CA ARG A 51 -6.85 -12.87 2.61
C ARG A 51 -7.84 -14.03 2.46
N SER A 52 -8.49 -14.45 3.55
CA SER A 52 -9.52 -15.50 3.51
C SER A 52 -10.92 -14.94 3.25
N ASN A 53 -11.09 -13.61 3.24
CA ASN A 53 -12.35 -12.98 2.86
C ASN A 53 -12.59 -13.15 1.35
N ALA A 54 -13.79 -13.63 0.97
CA ALA A 54 -14.14 -13.91 -0.41
C ALA A 54 -14.16 -12.66 -1.30
N GLU A 55 -14.67 -11.53 -0.81
CA GLU A 55 -14.70 -10.26 -1.55
C GLU A 55 -13.27 -9.73 -1.80
N VAL A 56 -12.37 -9.91 -0.84
CA VAL A 56 -10.95 -9.54 -0.99
C VAL A 56 -10.25 -10.44 -2.01
N GLN A 57 -10.51 -11.75 -1.99
CA GLN A 57 -9.96 -12.68 -2.99
C GLN A 57 -10.46 -12.33 -4.39
N GLU A 58 -11.73 -12.00 -4.53
CA GLU A 58 -12.34 -11.63 -5.81
C GLU A 58 -11.68 -10.38 -6.39
N VAL A 59 -11.50 -9.31 -5.62
CA VAL A 59 -10.87 -8.09 -6.15
C VAL A 59 -9.38 -8.26 -6.45
N LEU A 60 -8.67 -9.12 -5.70
CA LEU A 60 -7.29 -9.49 -6.04
C LEU A 60 -7.23 -10.25 -7.37
N GLU A 61 -8.15 -11.17 -7.61
CA GLU A 61 -8.20 -11.93 -8.85
C GLU A 61 -8.60 -11.05 -10.05
N LEU A 62 -9.62 -10.18 -9.89
CA LEU A 62 -10.01 -9.21 -10.92
C LEU A 62 -8.86 -8.28 -11.33
N ASN A 63 -8.12 -7.75 -10.35
CA ASN A 63 -6.96 -6.90 -10.63
C ASN A 63 -5.86 -7.65 -11.39
N LYS A 64 -5.59 -8.91 -11.03
CA LYS A 64 -4.63 -9.77 -11.71
C LYS A 64 -5.08 -10.12 -13.14
N GLN A 65 -6.36 -10.46 -13.33
CA GLN A 65 -6.93 -10.77 -14.64
C GLN A 65 -6.90 -9.55 -15.56
N GLY A 66 -7.24 -8.37 -15.05
CA GLY A 66 -7.13 -7.11 -15.78
C GLY A 66 -5.70 -6.84 -16.24
N GLN A 67 -4.70 -6.97 -15.36
CA GLN A 67 -3.30 -6.77 -15.75
C GLN A 67 -2.84 -7.79 -16.80
N ASN A 68 -3.14 -9.07 -16.61
CA ASN A 68 -2.80 -10.11 -17.59
C ASN A 68 -3.47 -9.84 -18.94
N CYS A 69 -4.68 -9.29 -18.95
CA CYS A 69 -5.40 -8.91 -20.15
C CYS A 69 -4.63 -7.82 -20.92
N PHE A 70 -4.24 -6.73 -20.25
CA PHE A 70 -3.44 -5.67 -20.87
C PHE A 70 -2.05 -6.13 -21.31
N ASP A 71 -1.37 -6.98 -20.53
CA ASP A 71 -0.06 -7.53 -20.89
C ASP A 71 -0.11 -8.33 -22.21
N ASN A 72 -1.27 -8.88 -22.57
CA ASN A 72 -1.49 -9.64 -23.80
C ASN A 72 -1.96 -8.77 -24.99
N LEU A 73 -2.28 -7.49 -24.79
CA LEU A 73 -2.64 -6.58 -25.88
C LEU A 73 -1.37 -6.10 -26.59
N CYS A 74 -1.11 -6.63 -27.79
CA CYS A 74 0.02 -6.21 -28.65
C CYS A 74 0.08 -4.69 -28.97
N LEU A 75 -1.02 -3.95 -28.73
CA LEU A 75 -1.16 -2.53 -29.09
C LEU A 75 -1.07 -1.57 -27.89
N TYR A 76 -0.99 -2.07 -26.64
CA TYR A 76 -0.94 -1.20 -25.45
C TYR A 76 0.48 -0.80 -25.02
N GLN A 77 1.48 -0.96 -25.90
CA GLN A 77 2.82 -0.41 -25.72
C GLN A 77 2.86 1.13 -25.91
N ARG A 78 1.98 1.87 -25.21
CA ARG A 78 2.25 3.28 -24.90
C ARG A 78 3.10 3.31 -23.65
N ILE A 79 4.39 3.60 -23.85
CA ILE A 79 5.52 3.58 -22.90
C ILE A 79 5.30 4.39 -21.58
N GLY A 80 4.16 5.07 -21.40
CA GLY A 80 3.77 5.79 -20.17
C GLY A 80 2.63 5.19 -19.34
N GLU A 81 1.67 4.46 -19.94
CA GLU A 81 0.48 3.94 -19.22
C GLU A 81 0.67 2.51 -18.70
N GLU A 82 1.48 1.71 -19.40
CA GLU A 82 1.87 0.35 -19.01
C GLU A 82 2.53 0.32 -17.62
N ASN A 83 3.40 1.30 -17.34
CA ASN A 83 4.13 1.36 -16.08
C ASN A 83 3.20 1.62 -14.89
N ASN A 84 2.23 2.53 -15.03
CA ASN A 84 1.37 2.93 -13.91
C ASN A 84 0.38 1.82 -13.52
N THR A 85 -0.20 1.15 -14.52
CA THR A 85 -1.16 0.05 -14.28
C THR A 85 -0.48 -1.15 -13.62
N ARG A 86 0.76 -1.46 -14.07
CA ARG A 86 1.56 -2.53 -13.49
C ARG A 86 2.04 -2.21 -12.08
N ILE A 87 2.55 -1.00 -11.84
CA ILE A 87 2.95 -0.53 -10.50
C ILE A 87 1.76 -0.59 -9.53
N PHE A 88 0.58 -0.16 -9.98
CA PHE A 88 -0.64 -0.27 -9.19
C PHE A 88 -0.95 -1.72 -8.83
N THR A 89 -1.01 -2.60 -9.84
CA THR A 89 -1.29 -4.02 -9.65
C THR A 89 -0.30 -4.66 -8.68
N ASP A 90 1.00 -4.47 -8.89
CA ASP A 90 2.04 -5.02 -8.02
C ASP A 90 1.90 -4.53 -6.57
N THR A 91 1.62 -3.24 -6.40
CA THR A 91 1.39 -2.62 -5.08
C THR A 91 0.14 -3.19 -4.42
N PHE A 92 -0.96 -3.30 -5.16
CA PHE A 92 -2.23 -3.82 -4.67
C PHE A 92 -2.12 -5.30 -4.26
N GLN A 93 -1.48 -6.14 -5.07
CA GLN A 93 -1.25 -7.56 -4.78
C GLN A 93 -0.34 -7.79 -3.57
N ALA A 94 0.68 -6.93 -3.39
CA ALA A 94 1.57 -6.98 -2.24
C ALA A 94 0.90 -6.46 -0.95
N SER A 95 -0.12 -5.60 -1.09
CA SER A 95 -0.69 -4.83 0.00
C SER A 95 -1.24 -5.64 1.18
N PRO A 96 -1.91 -6.80 1.02
CA PRO A 96 -2.38 -7.55 2.18
C PRO A 96 -1.24 -7.95 3.10
N THR A 97 -0.08 -8.31 2.53
CA THR A 97 1.12 -8.69 3.30
C THR A 97 1.79 -7.46 3.91
N ASN A 98 1.95 -6.39 3.14
CA ASN A 98 2.63 -5.17 3.60
C ASN A 98 1.84 -4.48 4.71
N LEU A 99 0.52 -4.32 4.53
CA LEU A 99 -0.38 -3.76 5.54
C LEU A 99 -0.43 -4.63 6.80
N THR A 100 -0.47 -5.96 6.66
CA THR A 100 -0.40 -6.86 7.82
C THR A 100 0.89 -6.64 8.62
N LYS A 101 2.05 -6.47 7.95
CA LYS A 101 3.31 -6.16 8.64
C LYS A 101 3.26 -4.81 9.34
N ILE A 102 2.74 -3.78 8.67
CA ILE A 102 2.57 -2.43 9.24
C ILE A 102 1.70 -2.48 10.49
N PHE A 103 0.52 -3.10 10.43
CA PHE A 103 -0.38 -3.19 11.57
C PHE A 103 0.15 -4.06 12.70
N LYS A 104 0.93 -5.11 12.40
CA LYS A 104 1.64 -5.87 13.45
C LYS A 104 2.68 -5.03 14.19
N LEU A 105 3.41 -4.18 13.47
CA LEU A 105 4.40 -3.26 14.05
C LEU A 105 3.75 -2.07 14.75
N ARG A 106 2.59 -1.62 14.25
CA ARG A 106 1.88 -0.41 14.69
C ARG A 106 0.39 -0.71 14.89
N PRO A 107 0.02 -1.54 15.88
CA PRO A 107 -1.36 -2.01 16.05
C PRO A 107 -2.35 -0.89 16.32
N ARG A 108 -1.91 0.24 16.88
CA ARG A 108 -2.76 1.40 17.12
C ARG A 108 -3.32 2.07 15.86
N LEU A 109 -2.71 1.83 14.70
CA LEU A 109 -3.30 2.33 13.46
C LEU A 109 -4.69 1.73 13.21
N LEU A 110 -4.96 0.52 13.74
CA LEU A 110 -6.28 -0.12 13.67
C LEU A 110 -7.32 0.53 14.59
N ASP A 111 -6.89 1.38 15.54
CA ASP A 111 -7.79 2.09 16.45
C ASP A 111 -8.34 3.38 15.81
N TYR A 112 -7.78 3.83 14.67
CA TYR A 112 -8.19 5.07 14.02
C TYR A 112 -9.44 4.89 13.15
N SER A 113 -10.49 5.69 13.40
CA SER A 113 -11.76 5.63 12.68
C SER A 113 -11.63 5.99 11.20
N CYS A 114 -10.77 6.94 10.85
CA CYS A 114 -10.41 7.30 9.48
C CYS A 114 -9.99 6.10 8.61
N LEU A 115 -9.39 5.04 9.17
CA LEU A 115 -9.05 3.83 8.40
C LEU A 115 -10.22 2.85 8.32
N ALA A 116 -11.13 2.86 9.30
CA ALA A 116 -12.33 2.02 9.31
C ALA A 116 -13.39 2.54 8.31
N ASP A 117 -13.48 3.85 8.14
CA ASP A 117 -14.52 4.52 7.35
C ASP A 117 -14.18 4.71 5.86
N ILE A 118 -12.96 4.34 5.46
CA ILE A 118 -12.51 4.42 4.07
C ILE A 118 -12.63 3.07 3.35
N THR A 119 -12.77 3.14 2.03
CA THR A 119 -12.86 1.96 1.16
C THR A 119 -11.48 1.58 0.64
N ILE A 120 -11.36 0.34 0.16
CA ILE A 120 -10.15 -0.11 -0.56
C ILE A 120 -9.85 0.84 -1.72
N TYR A 121 -10.86 1.18 -2.54
CA TYR A 121 -10.65 2.05 -3.70
C TYR A 121 -10.09 3.42 -3.31
N SER A 122 -10.71 4.07 -2.33
CA SER A 122 -10.29 5.41 -1.87
C SER A 122 -8.85 5.39 -1.36
N PHE A 123 -8.47 4.38 -0.57
CA PHE A 123 -7.10 4.26 -0.06
C PHE A 123 -6.07 4.06 -1.18
N PHE A 124 -6.31 3.12 -2.09
CA PHE A 124 -5.33 2.80 -3.14
C PHE A 124 -5.28 3.84 -4.25
N SER A 125 -6.34 4.63 -4.45
CA SER A 125 -6.29 5.81 -5.32
C SER A 125 -5.24 6.81 -4.83
N GLU A 126 -5.21 7.09 -3.52
CA GLU A 126 -4.20 7.97 -2.89
C GLU A 126 -2.79 7.38 -2.96
N VAL A 127 -2.64 6.07 -2.71
CA VAL A 127 -1.35 5.38 -2.86
C VAL A 127 -0.84 5.47 -4.29
N SER A 128 -1.72 5.35 -5.29
CA SER A 128 -1.36 5.45 -6.71
C SER A 128 -0.88 6.85 -7.07
N LEU A 129 -1.57 7.88 -6.57
CA LEU A 129 -1.17 9.27 -6.78
C LEU A 129 0.23 9.52 -6.19
N CYS A 130 0.49 9.02 -4.98
CA CYS A 130 1.82 9.10 -4.37
C CYS A 130 2.89 8.40 -5.24
N ALA A 131 2.63 7.17 -5.68
CA ALA A 131 3.58 6.40 -6.48
C ALA A 131 3.89 7.06 -7.84
N ASN A 132 2.89 7.69 -8.46
CA ASN A 132 3.04 8.40 -9.74
C ASN A 132 3.83 9.70 -9.64
N LEU A 133 3.94 10.30 -8.44
CA LEU A 133 4.74 11.51 -8.21
C LEU A 133 6.24 11.22 -8.06
N GLY A 134 6.67 9.96 -8.17
CA GLY A 134 8.08 9.56 -8.19
C GLY A 134 8.73 9.42 -6.82
N GLU A 135 7.98 9.69 -5.73
CA GLU A 135 8.40 9.37 -4.37
C GLU A 135 8.26 7.86 -4.14
N LYS A 136 9.38 7.14 -4.21
CA LYS A 136 9.42 5.68 -4.03
C LYS A 136 9.31 5.23 -2.57
N ASP A 137 9.42 6.16 -1.61
CA ASP A 137 9.49 5.81 -0.19
C ASP A 137 8.10 5.82 0.46
N ASP A 138 7.67 4.61 0.87
CA ASP A 138 6.50 4.26 1.70
C ASP A 138 5.21 5.08 1.50
N CYS A 139 4.69 5.11 0.26
CA CYS A 139 3.40 5.71 -0.07
C CYS A 139 2.22 5.20 0.77
N ILE A 140 2.31 3.98 1.31
CA ILE A 140 1.27 3.41 2.18
C ILE A 140 1.24 4.17 3.51
N MET A 141 2.38 4.32 4.19
CA MET A 141 2.41 5.07 5.44
C MET A 141 2.08 6.55 5.25
N SER A 142 2.59 7.17 4.18
CA SER A 142 2.25 8.57 3.85
C SER A 142 0.74 8.75 3.65
N THR A 143 0.09 7.80 2.97
CA THR A 143 -1.37 7.80 2.79
C THR A 143 -2.10 7.64 4.12
N ILE A 144 -1.67 6.71 4.98
CA ILE A 144 -2.26 6.53 6.32
C ILE A 144 -2.15 7.84 7.13
N ILE A 145 -0.99 8.47 7.14
CA ILE A 145 -0.77 9.73 7.87
C ILE A 145 -1.68 10.84 7.33
N LYS A 146 -1.79 10.95 5.99
CA LYS A 146 -2.66 11.95 5.34
C LYS A 146 -4.13 11.74 5.71
N LEU A 147 -4.64 10.52 5.59
CA LEU A 147 -6.06 10.21 5.83
C LEU A 147 -6.45 10.34 7.30
N CYS A 148 -5.50 10.07 8.20
CA CYS A 148 -5.74 10.03 9.64
C CYS A 148 -5.09 11.17 10.41
N GLN A 149 -4.74 12.26 9.72
CA GLN A 149 -3.94 13.34 10.28
C GLN A 149 -4.56 13.91 11.57
N GLU A 150 -5.87 14.16 11.58
CA GLU A 150 -6.57 14.74 12.73
C GLU A 150 -6.51 13.81 13.94
N GLU A 151 -6.86 12.53 13.77
CA GLU A 151 -6.81 11.54 14.85
C GLU A 151 -5.40 11.34 15.38
N ILE A 152 -4.40 11.30 14.50
CA ILE A 152 -2.99 11.23 14.88
C ILE A 152 -2.60 12.45 15.73
N LEU A 153 -2.97 13.66 15.31
CA LEU A 153 -2.66 14.89 16.04
C LEU A 153 -3.34 14.93 17.41
N VAL A 154 -4.60 14.50 17.51
CA VAL A 154 -5.31 14.36 18.79
C VAL A 154 -4.61 13.34 19.70
N ASP A 155 -4.12 12.25 19.15
CA ASP A 155 -3.34 11.25 19.90
C ASP A 155 -2.03 11.86 20.44
N PHE A 156 -1.43 12.83 19.73
CA PHE A 156 -0.28 13.60 20.19
C PHE A 156 -0.63 14.65 21.26
N GLU A 157 -1.72 15.39 21.10
CA GLU A 157 -2.16 16.38 22.10
C GLU A 157 -2.53 15.74 23.44
N ASN A 158 -3.07 14.53 23.40
CA ASN A 158 -3.41 13.76 24.59
C ASN A 158 -2.20 13.10 25.28
N LEU A 159 -0.98 13.29 24.75
CA LEU A 159 0.25 12.82 25.40
C LEU A 159 0.62 13.79 26.53
N GLU A 160 0.43 13.35 27.77
CA GLU A 160 0.93 14.08 28.94
C GLU A 160 2.46 14.03 28.95
N VAL A 161 3.10 15.15 28.68
CA VAL A 161 4.55 15.32 28.85
C VAL A 161 4.80 15.83 30.26
N SER A 162 5.64 15.16 31.02
CA SER A 162 6.09 15.67 32.31
C SER A 162 7.60 15.75 32.37
N VAL A 163 8.11 16.91 32.78
CA VAL A 163 9.50 17.12 33.10
C VAL A 163 9.62 17.08 34.63
N GLY A 164 10.51 16.24 35.16
CA GLY A 164 10.70 16.09 36.60
C GLY A 164 12.18 16.22 36.99
N PRO A 165 12.51 16.87 38.12
CA PRO A 165 13.87 16.91 38.63
C PRO A 165 14.30 15.50 39.09
N ARG A 166 15.51 15.09 38.72
CA ARG A 166 16.05 13.77 39.04
C ARG A 166 16.61 13.72 40.46
N LYS A 167 16.39 12.62 41.19
CA LYS A 167 17.22 12.27 42.36
C LYS A 167 18.54 11.71 41.85
N GLU A 168 19.65 12.35 42.21
CA GLU A 168 21.00 12.01 41.73
C GLU A 168 21.35 10.54 42.00
N VAL A 169 21.70 9.81 40.94
CA VAL A 169 22.36 8.50 41.02
C VAL A 169 23.59 8.57 40.12
N TYR A 170 24.77 8.31 40.70
CA TYR A 170 26.05 8.40 40.00
C TYR A 170 26.07 7.52 38.73
N ASN A 171 26.59 8.08 37.63
CA ASN A 171 26.81 7.47 36.29
C ASN A 171 25.58 7.29 35.38
N THR A 172 24.70 8.29 35.28
CA THR A 172 23.64 8.30 34.24
C THR A 172 23.82 9.46 33.25
N PRO A 173 23.43 9.27 31.98
CA PRO A 173 23.58 10.29 30.93
C PRO A 173 22.79 11.57 31.27
N ASP A 174 23.29 12.72 30.82
CA ASP A 174 22.73 14.06 31.10
C ASP A 174 21.26 14.23 30.66
N PHE A 175 20.78 13.33 29.79
CA PHE A 175 19.43 13.28 29.27
C PHE A 175 18.93 11.84 29.27
N GLU A 176 17.76 11.60 29.88
CA GLU A 176 17.08 10.31 29.80
C GLU A 176 15.63 10.47 29.34
N PHE A 177 15.27 9.67 28.35
CA PHE A 177 13.93 9.56 27.79
C PHE A 177 13.29 8.26 28.25
N ALA A 178 12.12 8.36 28.90
CA ALA A 178 11.32 7.20 29.26
C ALA A 178 9.87 7.40 28.85
N MET A 179 9.30 6.37 28.22
CA MET A 179 7.89 6.32 27.86
C MET A 179 7.16 5.41 28.85
N PHE A 180 6.28 5.99 29.65
CA PHE A 180 5.46 5.24 30.60
C PHE A 180 4.04 5.09 30.07
N ARG A 181 3.41 3.95 30.36
CA ARG A 181 1.99 3.72 30.14
C ARG A 181 1.32 3.76 31.51
N ASP A 182 0.43 4.72 31.74
CA ASP A 182 -0.33 4.75 32.99
C ASP A 182 -1.46 3.71 32.96
N ASN A 183 -2.06 3.44 34.12
CA ASN A 183 -3.18 2.51 34.27
C ASN A 183 -4.47 2.98 33.53
N LYS A 184 -4.51 4.22 33.03
CA LYS A 184 -5.60 4.81 32.23
C LYS A 184 -5.30 4.80 30.72
N LYS A 185 -4.30 4.04 30.27
CA LYS A 185 -3.83 3.96 28.86
C LYS A 185 -3.25 5.26 28.29
N LYS A 186 -3.09 6.32 29.10
CA LYS A 186 -2.38 7.53 28.69
C LYS A 186 -0.88 7.24 28.64
N ARG A 187 -0.22 7.66 27.57
CA ARG A 187 1.24 7.57 27.52
C ARG A 187 1.80 8.87 28.10
N ARG A 188 2.76 8.72 29.00
CA ARG A 188 3.47 9.83 29.62
C ARG A 188 4.90 9.82 29.12
N PHE A 189 5.31 10.90 28.49
CA PHE A 189 6.73 11.11 28.21
C PHE A 189 7.35 11.75 29.43
N VAL A 190 8.37 11.09 29.98
CA VAL A 190 9.14 11.66 31.07
C VAL A 190 10.51 12.03 30.52
N PHE A 191 10.76 13.33 30.54
CA PHE A 191 12.09 13.87 30.33
C PHE A 191 12.71 14.07 31.70
N THR A 192 13.85 13.44 31.90
CA THR A 192 14.62 13.58 33.13
C THR A 192 15.87 14.39 32.79
N MET A 193 16.00 15.56 33.40
CA MET A 193 17.15 16.45 33.21
C MET A 193 17.94 16.57 34.51
N LYS A 194 19.25 16.75 34.38
CA LYS A 194 20.13 17.11 35.49
C LYS A 194 19.78 18.52 35.97
N ASP A 195 19.65 18.68 37.28
CA ASP A 195 19.30 19.96 37.90
C ASP A 195 20.59 20.73 38.20
N ASP A 196 20.97 21.67 37.33
CA ASP A 196 22.21 22.46 37.48
C ASP A 196 22.14 23.47 38.65
N LYS A 197 21.03 23.52 39.39
CA LYS A 197 20.81 24.45 40.53
C LYS A 197 21.17 23.88 41.91
N LEU A 198 21.72 22.67 41.98
CA LEU A 198 22.16 22.03 43.24
C LEU A 198 23.69 22.08 43.45
N ILE A 199 24.39 23.03 42.82
CA ILE A 199 25.79 23.36 43.13
C ILE A 199 25.84 24.53 44.11
#